data_AF-A0A7C4AKT1-F1
#
_entry.id   AF-A0A7C4AKT1-F1
#
_cell.length_a   1.000
_cell.length_b   1.000
_cell.length_c   1.000
_cell.angle_alpha   90.00
_cell.angle_beta   90.00
_cell.angle_gamma   90.00
#
_symmetry.space_group_name_H-M   'P 1'
#
loop_
_entity.id
_entity.type
_entity.pdbx_description
1 polymer ?
#
loop_
_entity_poly.entity_id
_entity_poly.type
_entity_poly.pdbx_seq_one_letter_code
_entity_poly.pdbx_strand_id
1 'polypeptide(L)'
;MAKKEEKLITLKEAAELTGYTPDYIGQLIRKGKIYGKQVYFNVAWMTTAEAVMAYKNGGESTSAPASWLQRIKNRLASDNLVSWGARAALYILVGLLVAFCLIVFFAFSISLDKWMNQRAQENARQTMPLILR
;
A
#
# COMPACT_ATOMS: atom_id res chain seq x y z
N MET A 1 -28.61 -5.01 -2.15
CA MET A 1 -28.46 -4.90 -0.68
C MET A 1 -28.39 -3.42 -0.32
N ALA A 2 -29.39 -2.89 0.38
CA ALA A 2 -29.47 -1.46 0.69
C ALA A 2 -28.40 -1.07 1.72
N LYS A 3 -27.56 -0.09 1.36
CA LYS A 3 -26.55 0.49 2.25
C LYS A 3 -27.30 1.32 3.30
N LYS A 4 -27.49 0.78 4.50
CA LYS A 4 -28.07 1.50 5.63
C LYS A 4 -27.16 2.71 5.90
N GLU A 5 -27.65 3.91 5.64
CA GLU A 5 -26.94 5.12 6.05
C GLU A 5 -26.83 5.09 7.57
N GLU A 6 -25.60 4.98 8.07
CA GLU A 6 -25.34 5.04 9.50
C GLU A 6 -25.74 6.42 10.01
N LYS A 7 -26.92 6.50 10.62
CA LYS A 7 -27.46 7.73 11.19
C LYS A 7 -26.51 8.23 12.28
N LEU A 8 -25.87 9.36 12.00
CA LEU A 8 -25.05 10.07 12.98
C LEU A 8 -25.96 10.68 14.04
N ILE A 9 -25.57 10.50 15.29
CA ILE A 9 -26.19 11.07 16.47
C ILE A 9 -25.21 11.99 17.18
N THR A 10 -25.74 12.99 17.86
CA THR A 10 -24.99 13.89 18.74
C THR A 10 -24.43 13.15 19.95
N LEU A 11 -23.42 13.70 20.61
CA LEU A 11 -22.91 13.13 21.86
C LEU A 11 -23.96 13.13 22.98
N LYS A 12 -24.92 14.07 22.93
CA LYS A 12 -26.03 14.14 23.89
C LYS A 12 -26.99 12.96 23.71
N GLU A 13 -27.40 12.68 22.48
CA GLU A 13 -28.23 11.50 22.17
C GLU A 13 -27.48 10.19 22.51
N ALA A 14 -26.18 10.12 22.22
CA ALA A 14 -25.37 8.96 22.54
C ALA A 14 -25.22 8.74 24.07
N ALA A 15 -25.16 9.84 24.84
CA ALA A 15 -25.16 9.82 26.30
C ALA A 15 -26.47 9.27 26.85
N GLU A 16 -27.61 9.69 26.31
CA GLU A 16 -28.93 9.20 26.71
C GLU A 16 -29.09 7.69 26.47
N LEU A 17 -28.52 7.15 25.39
CA LEU A 17 -28.58 5.71 25.08
C LEU A 17 -27.69 4.86 26.00
N THR A 18 -26.52 5.36 26.38
CA THR A 18 -25.51 4.57 27.08
C THR A 18 -25.47 4.82 28.59
N GLY A 19 -25.94 5.97 29.05
CA GLY A 19 -25.77 6.47 30.41
C GLY A 19 -24.41 7.11 30.65
N TYR A 20 -23.57 7.26 29.63
CA TYR A 20 -22.30 7.97 29.71
C TYR A 20 -22.49 9.48 29.62
N THR A 21 -21.49 10.25 30.07
CA THR A 21 -21.50 11.69 29.85
C THR A 21 -21.09 12.02 28.41
N PRO A 22 -21.63 13.09 27.80
CA PRO A 22 -21.19 13.53 26.47
C PRO A 22 -19.68 13.78 26.37
N ASP A 23 -19.07 14.31 27.44
CA ASP A 23 -17.62 14.51 27.51
C ASP A 23 -16.86 13.17 27.45
N TYR A 24 -17.29 12.16 28.21
CA TYR A 24 -16.66 10.84 28.17
C TYR A 24 -16.73 10.20 26.78
N ILE A 25 -17.87 10.31 26.10
CA ILE A 25 -18.02 9.84 24.71
C ILE A 25 -17.07 10.60 23.79
N GLY A 26 -16.94 11.92 23.96
CA GLY A 26 -15.94 12.73 23.25
C GLY A 26 -14.50 12.27 23.50
N GLN A 27 -14.15 11.92 24.74
CA GLN A 27 -12.85 11.35 25.06
C GLN A 27 -12.62 9.99 24.38
N LEU A 28 -13.63 9.12 24.33
CA LEU A 28 -13.55 7.83 23.66
C LEU A 28 -13.29 8.00 22.15
N ILE A 29 -13.93 8.98 21.52
CA ILE A 29 -13.71 9.32 20.11
C ILE A 29 -12.27 9.80 19.89
N ARG A 30 -11.79 10.74 20.71
CA ARG A 30 -10.40 11.26 20.61
C ARG A 30 -9.34 10.18 20.84
N LYS A 31 -9.64 9.20 21.69
CA LYS A 31 -8.78 8.03 21.95
C LYS A 31 -8.91 6.96 20.85
N GLY A 32 -9.80 7.13 19.87
CA GLY A 32 -10.05 6.15 18.80
C GLY A 32 -10.76 4.88 19.26
N LYS A 33 -11.38 4.89 20.45
CA LYS A 33 -12.08 3.72 21.00
C LYS A 33 -13.48 3.51 20.43
N ILE A 34 -14.13 4.57 19.97
CA ILE A 34 -15.46 4.54 19.34
C ILE A 34 -15.50 5.48 18.14
N TYR A 35 -16.34 5.16 17.16
CA TYR A 35 -16.43 5.94 15.93
C TYR A 35 -16.93 7.35 16.22
N GLY A 36 -16.27 8.33 15.64
CA GLY A 36 -16.72 9.70 15.71
C GLY A 36 -16.29 10.50 14.49
N LYS A 37 -17.17 11.40 14.06
CA LYS A 37 -16.98 12.31 12.94
C LYS A 37 -17.23 13.73 13.43
N GLN A 38 -16.31 14.62 13.11
CA GLN A 38 -16.52 16.05 13.33
C GLN A 38 -17.33 16.62 12.16
N VAL A 39 -18.48 17.22 12.47
CA VAL A 39 -19.34 17.85 11.46
C VAL A 39 -19.06 19.35 11.42
N TYR A 40 -18.69 19.84 10.23
CA TYR A 40 -18.17 21.20 10.01
C TYR A 40 -19.19 22.31 10.30
N PHE A 41 -20.48 22.08 10.05
CA PHE A 41 -21.52 23.11 10.19
C PHE A 41 -21.79 23.55 11.64
N ASN A 42 -21.22 22.88 12.65
CA ASN A 42 -21.36 23.26 14.05
C ASN A 42 -20.18 22.80 14.95
N VAL A 43 -19.00 22.52 14.37
CA VAL A 43 -17.79 21.98 15.03
C VAL A 43 -18.12 20.96 16.13
N ALA A 44 -19.08 20.07 15.86
CA ALA A 44 -19.59 19.13 16.84
C ALA A 44 -19.10 17.73 16.50
N TRP A 45 -18.62 17.02 17.51
CA TRP A 45 -18.37 15.60 17.40
C TRP A 45 -19.71 14.86 17.38
N MET A 46 -19.85 13.94 16.43
CA MET A 46 -20.99 13.05 16.28
C MET A 46 -20.50 11.61 16.21
N THR A 47 -21.35 10.67 16.60
CA THR A 47 -21.06 9.23 16.64
C THR A 47 -22.26 8.45 16.10
N THR A 48 -22.22 7.12 16.09
CA THR A 48 -23.37 6.29 15.72
C THR A 48 -23.84 5.52 16.95
N ALA A 49 -25.15 5.30 17.07
CA ALA A 49 -25.72 4.54 18.20
C ALA A 49 -25.06 3.15 18.32
N GLU A 50 -24.81 2.51 17.19
CA GLU A 50 -24.20 1.19 17.08
C GLU A 50 -22.77 1.18 17.66
N ALA A 51 -21.95 2.20 17.37
CA ALA A 51 -20.58 2.27 17.87
C ALA A 51 -20.51 2.41 19.40
N VAL A 52 -21.34 3.28 19.98
CA VAL A 52 -21.31 3.52 21.44
C VAL A 52 -21.92 2.35 22.21
N MET A 53 -22.98 1.72 21.67
CA MET A 53 -23.58 0.52 22.27
C MET A 53 -22.66 -0.69 22.19
N ALA A 54 -21.94 -0.86 21.07
CA ALA A 54 -20.93 -1.91 20.94
C ALA A 54 -19.86 -1.78 22.03
N TYR A 55 -19.32 -0.56 22.23
CA TYR A 55 -18.34 -0.29 23.29
C TYR A 55 -18.87 -0.61 24.68
N LYS A 56 -20.11 -0.19 24.98
CA LYS A 56 -20.77 -0.46 26.28
C LYS A 56 -20.92 -1.96 26.56
N ASN A 57 -21.23 -2.74 25.53
CA ASN A 57 -21.44 -4.19 25.65
C ASN A 57 -20.14 -5.00 25.61
N GLY A 58 -18.96 -4.36 25.68
CA GLY A 58 -17.66 -5.02 25.60
C GLY A 58 -17.28 -5.49 24.19
N GLY A 59 -18.05 -5.09 23.18
CA GLY A 59 -17.69 -5.29 21.79
C GLY A 59 -16.61 -4.30 21.38
N GLU A 60 -15.56 -4.77 20.73
CA GLU A 60 -14.53 -3.92 20.14
C GLU A 60 -15.14 -3.02 19.06
N SER A 61 -15.57 -1.82 19.44
CA SER A 61 -16.04 -0.80 18.51
C SER A 61 -14.84 -0.13 17.83
N THR A 62 -14.10 -0.89 17.02
CA THR A 62 -12.94 -0.36 16.32
C THR A 62 -13.36 0.74 15.34
N SER A 63 -13.07 1.96 15.74
CA SER A 63 -13.05 3.13 14.89
C SER A 63 -11.62 3.53 14.61
N ALA A 64 -11.31 3.73 13.33
CA ALA A 64 -10.00 4.15 12.79
C ALA A 64 -9.01 2.99 12.49
N PRO A 65 -7.97 3.26 11.69
CA PRO A 65 -7.70 2.57 10.43
C PRO A 65 -6.78 1.36 10.60
N ALA A 66 -6.70 0.80 11.81
CA ALA A 66 -6.01 -0.46 12.05
C ALA A 66 -6.86 -1.65 11.60
N SER A 67 -8.20 -1.56 11.78
CA SER A 67 -9.13 -2.65 11.46
C SER A 67 -9.31 -2.89 9.96
N TRP A 68 -9.26 -1.87 9.08
CA TRP A 68 -9.37 -2.10 7.63
C TRP A 68 -8.10 -2.75 7.06
N LEU A 69 -6.92 -2.32 7.49
CA LEU A 69 -5.66 -2.98 7.13
C LEU A 69 -5.60 -4.38 7.70
N GLN A 70 -6.11 -4.62 8.91
CA GLN A 70 -6.14 -5.95 9.52
C GLN A 70 -7.20 -6.86 8.89
N ARG A 71 -8.34 -6.32 8.40
CA ARG A 71 -9.35 -7.06 7.64
C ARG A 71 -8.93 -7.31 6.19
N ILE A 72 -8.14 -6.40 5.58
CA ILE A 72 -7.48 -6.66 4.30
C ILE A 72 -6.38 -7.69 4.51
N LYS A 73 -5.52 -7.53 5.51
CA LYS A 73 -4.49 -8.51 5.86
C LYS A 73 -5.10 -9.88 6.15
N ASN A 74 -6.21 -9.97 6.88
CA ASN A 74 -6.87 -11.24 7.17
C ASN A 74 -7.72 -11.79 6.01
N ARG A 75 -8.08 -10.97 5.00
CA ARG A 75 -8.66 -11.45 3.73
C ARG A 75 -7.61 -11.77 2.66
N LEU A 76 -6.41 -11.20 2.76
CA LEU A 76 -5.25 -11.52 1.94
C LEU A 76 -4.45 -12.69 2.54
N ALA A 77 -4.50 -12.87 3.86
CA ALA A 77 -3.98 -14.02 4.60
C ALA A 77 -4.93 -15.22 4.50
N SER A 78 -5.36 -15.53 3.28
CA SER A 78 -5.71 -16.90 2.91
C SER A 78 -4.37 -17.64 2.76
N ASP A 79 -3.83 -18.07 3.90
CA ASP A 79 -2.42 -18.39 4.12
C ASP A 79 -1.83 -19.55 3.28
N ASN A 80 -2.65 -20.29 2.52
CA ASN A 80 -2.16 -21.41 1.70
C ASN A 80 -2.01 -21.12 0.20
N LEU A 81 -2.78 -20.21 -0.40
CA LEU A 81 -2.64 -19.90 -1.84
C LEU A 81 -1.66 -18.76 -2.10
N VAL A 82 -1.66 -17.73 -1.24
CA VAL A 82 -0.85 -16.53 -1.46
C VAL A 82 0.63 -16.80 -1.23
N SER A 83 0.99 -17.67 -0.29
CA SER A 83 2.40 -17.98 0.00
C SER A 83 3.10 -18.76 -1.12
N TRP A 84 2.42 -19.74 -1.75
CA TRP A 84 2.97 -20.47 -2.89
C TRP A 84 2.99 -19.63 -4.17
N GLY A 85 1.91 -18.91 -4.46
CA GLY A 85 1.84 -18.00 -5.61
C GLY A 85 2.85 -16.86 -5.51
N ALA A 86 3.05 -16.28 -4.33
CA ALA A 86 4.04 -15.22 -4.11
C ALA A 86 5.48 -15.73 -4.29
N ARG A 87 5.79 -16.94 -3.82
CA ARG A 87 7.11 -17.56 -4.06
C ARG A 87 7.34 -17.79 -5.55
N ALA A 88 6.38 -18.36 -6.26
CA ALA A 88 6.47 -18.58 -7.70
C ALA A 88 6.61 -17.25 -8.47
N ALA A 89 5.81 -16.24 -8.12
CA ALA A 89 5.89 -14.91 -8.73
C ALA A 89 7.25 -14.23 -8.47
N LEU A 90 7.81 -14.39 -7.27
CA LEU A 90 9.14 -13.87 -6.94
C LEU A 90 10.23 -14.56 -7.77
N TYR A 91 10.20 -15.89 -7.92
CA TYR A 91 11.15 -16.59 -8.79
C TYR A 91 11.01 -16.21 -10.27
N ILE A 92 9.78 -16.03 -10.76
CA ILE A 92 9.52 -15.56 -12.13
C ILE A 92 10.10 -14.15 -12.31
N LEU A 93 9.87 -13.24 -11.36
CA LEU A 93 10.39 -11.88 -11.40
C LEU A 93 11.93 -11.87 -11.40
N VAL A 94 12.56 -12.65 -10.53
CA VAL A 94 14.02 -12.78 -10.47
C VAL A 94 14.56 -13.37 -11.79
N GLY A 95 13.91 -14.40 -12.32
CA GLY A 95 14.29 -15.00 -13.61
C GLY A 95 14.21 -14.00 -14.78
N LEU A 96 13.15 -13.20 -14.83
CA LEU A 96 13.00 -12.11 -15.81
C LEU A 96 14.10 -11.05 -15.67
N LEU A 97 14.46 -10.71 -14.44
CA LEU A 97 15.50 -9.73 -14.15
C LEU A 97 16.88 -10.25 -14.58
N VAL A 98 17.18 -11.51 -14.30
CA VAL A 98 18.41 -12.17 -14.77
C VAL A 98 18.44 -12.23 -16.30
N ALA A 99 17.35 -12.64 -16.95
CA ALA A 99 17.26 -12.66 -18.41
C ALA A 99 17.47 -11.28 -19.03
N PHE A 100 16.87 -10.24 -18.42
CA PHE A 100 17.09 -8.85 -18.82
C PHE A 100 18.56 -8.45 -18.70
N CYS A 101 19.21 -8.77 -17.57
CA CYS A 101 20.64 -8.52 -17.38
C CYS A 101 21.50 -9.23 -18.44
N LEU A 102 21.16 -10.48 -18.80
CA LEU A 102 21.86 -11.22 -19.85
C LEU A 102 21.67 -10.59 -21.23
N ILE A 103 20.46 -10.11 -21.55
CA ILE A 103 20.19 -9.41 -22.81
C ILE A 103 21.01 -8.11 -22.89
N VAL A 104 21.03 -7.32 -21.82
CA VAL A 104 21.82 -6.09 -21.76
C VAL A 104 23.31 -6.40 -21.88
N PHE A 105 23.80 -7.42 -21.18
CA PHE A 105 25.20 -7.86 -21.27
C PHE A 105 25.57 -8.32 -22.68
N PHE A 106 24.69 -9.07 -23.34
CA PHE A 106 24.90 -9.51 -24.72
C PHE A 106 24.91 -8.35 -25.72
N ALA A 107 23.95 -7.44 -25.61
CA ALA A 107 23.90 -6.22 -26.42
C ALA A 107 25.16 -5.37 -26.22
N PHE A 108 25.62 -5.26 -24.98
CA PHE A 108 26.86 -4.57 -24.64
C PHE A 108 28.09 -5.27 -25.23
N SER A 109 28.18 -6.60 -25.16
CA SER A 109 29.25 -7.37 -25.79
C SER A 109 29.33 -7.12 -27.30
N ILE A 110 28.19 -7.07 -28.00
CA ILE A 110 28.15 -6.75 -29.42
C ILE A 110 28.58 -5.29 -29.68
N SER A 111 28.13 -4.35 -28.84
CA SER A 111 28.50 -2.94 -28.97
C SER A 111 30.00 -2.74 -28.77
N LEU A 112 30.62 -3.46 -27.83
CA LEU A 112 32.06 -3.43 -27.60
C LEU A 112 32.84 -3.95 -28.80
N ASP A 113 32.40 -5.07 -29.40
CA ASP A 113 33.04 -5.64 -30.57
C ASP A 113 33.05 -4.66 -31.76
N LYS A 114 31.91 -4.03 -32.04
CA LYS A 114 31.80 -3.00 -33.09
C LYS A 114 32.74 -1.83 -32.86
N TRP A 115 32.86 -1.35 -31.62
CA TRP A 115 33.74 -0.25 -31.26
C TRP A 115 35.23 -0.63 -31.37
N MET A 116 35.60 -1.86 -30.97
CA MET A 116 36.97 -2.36 -31.10
C MET A 116 37.38 -2.50 -32.57
N ASN A 117 36.49 -3.01 -33.42
CA ASN A 117 36.79 -3.26 -34.83
C ASN A 117 36.96 -1.95 -35.62
N GLN A 118 36.19 -0.91 -35.29
CA GLN A 118 36.35 0.42 -35.87
C GLN A 118 37.72 1.03 -35.54
N ARG A 119 38.16 0.92 -34.28
CA ARG A 119 39.50 1.39 -33.87
C ARG A 119 40.64 0.64 -34.56
N ALA A 120 40.48 -0.66 -34.79
CA ALA A 120 41.47 -1.45 -35.50
C ALA A 120 41.61 -0.99 -36.97
N GLN A 121 40.49 -0.66 -37.63
CA GLN A 121 40.51 -0.16 -39.01
C GLN A 121 41.03 1.27 -39.13
N GLU A 122 40.70 2.15 -38.18
CA GLU A 122 41.22 3.52 -38.14
C GLU A 122 42.74 3.53 -37.93
N ASN A 123 43.25 2.72 -37.00
CA ASN A 123 44.69 2.56 -36.78
C ASN A 123 45.38 2.00 -38.03
N ALA A 124 44.82 0.96 -38.67
CA ALA A 124 45.37 0.39 -39.90
C ALA A 124 45.43 1.41 -41.05
N ARG A 125 44.39 2.24 -41.23
CA ARG A 125 44.38 3.32 -42.22
C ARG A 125 45.36 4.43 -41.90
N GLN A 126 45.56 4.78 -40.63
CA GLN A 126 46.52 5.79 -40.18
C GLN A 126 47.98 5.33 -40.26
N THR A 127 48.25 4.01 -40.17
CA THR A 127 49.60 3.44 -40.36
C THR A 127 49.98 3.22 -41.82
N MET A 128 49.02 3.24 -42.75
CA MET A 128 49.25 2.98 -44.18
C MET A 128 49.86 4.12 -45.04
N PRO A 129 49.91 5.42 -44.64
CA PRO A 129 50.52 6.47 -45.47
C PRO A 129 52.05 6.60 -45.31
N LEU A 130 52.72 5.76 -44.51
CA LEU A 130 54.17 5.85 -44.28
C LEU A 130 55.03 4.90 -45.14
N ILE A 131 54.44 4.03 -45.96
CA ILE A 131 55.16 3.00 -46.73
C ILE A 131 55.28 3.35 -48.23
N LEU A 132 54.63 4.43 -48.69
CA LEU A 132 54.50 4.78 -50.12
C LEU A 132 54.97 6.20 -50.47
N ARG A 133 55.93 6.76 -49.71
CA ARG A 133 56.60 8.03 -50.06
C ARG A 133 58.11 7.92 -49.94
#